data_AF-A0AAU2UXT5-F1
#
_entry.id   AF-A0AAU2UXT5-F1
#
_cell.length_a   1.000
_cell.length_b   1.000
_cell.length_c   1.000
_cell.angle_alpha   90.00
_cell.angle_beta   90.00
_cell.angle_gamma   90.00
#
_symmetry.space_group_name_H-M   'P 1'
#
loop_
_entity.id
_entity.type
_entity.pdbx_description
1 polymer ?
#
loop_
_entity_poly.entity_id
_entity_poly.type
_entity_poly.pdbx_seq_one_letter_code
_entity_poly.pdbx_strand_id
1 'polypeptide(L)' 'MHVRQLLGAYVLGALAPGEDRAVAAHLRRCAPCRAAYLEVAEAPSLLALLTEADLAPTEESPSGPDAE' A
#
# COMPACT_ATOMS: atom_id res chain seq x y z
N MET A 1 -3.99 15.06 11.91
CA MET A 1 -3.47 14.52 10.64
C MET A 1 -3.77 13.03 10.60
N HIS A 2 -4.42 12.54 9.54
CA HIS A 2 -4.66 11.11 9.32
C HIS A 2 -3.53 10.49 8.50
N VAL A 3 -3.31 9.19 8.65
CA VAL A 3 -2.19 8.46 8.01
C VAL A 3 -2.61 7.63 6.80
N ARG A 4 -3.84 7.77 6.29
CA ARG A 4 -4.42 6.90 5.25
C ARG A 4 -3.53 6.74 4.01
N GLN A 5 -2.91 7.84 3.55
CA GLN A 5 -2.04 7.85 2.36
C GLN A 5 -0.72 7.09 2.57
N LEU A 6 -0.31 6.87 3.82
CA LEU A 6 0.93 6.16 4.16
C LEU A 6 0.71 4.66 4.39
N LEU A 7 -0.54 4.20 4.47
CA LEU A 7 -0.85 2.83 4.88
C LEU A 7 -0.33 1.77 3.89
N GLY A 8 -0.37 2.05 2.59
CA GLY A 8 0.21 1.17 1.58
C GLY A 8 1.72 0.98 1.78
N ALA A 9 2.46 2.08 1.90
CA ALA A 9 3.90 2.04 2.18
C ALA A 9 4.21 1.40 3.53
N TYR A 10 3.37 1.64 4.55
CA TYR A 10 3.51 1.04 5.88
C TYR A 10 3.38 -0.49 5.85
N VAL A 11 2.34 -1.04 5.20
CA VAL A 11 2.17 -2.51 5.12
C VAL A 11 3.24 -3.19 4.29
N LEU A 12 3.82 -2.48 3.31
CA LEU A 12 4.93 -2.96 2.49
C LEU A 12 6.31 -2.76 3.15
N GLY A 13 6.38 -2.15 4.34
CA GLY A 13 7.64 -1.88 5.03
C GLY A 13 8.53 -0.85 4.31
N ALA A 14 7.95 0.02 3.48
CA ALA A 14 8.65 0.97 2.62
C ALA A 14 8.82 2.37 3.23
N LEU A 15 8.36 2.58 4.47
CA LEU A 15 8.48 3.87 5.16
C LEU A 15 9.85 4.05 5.82
N ALA A 16 10.29 5.30 5.93
CA ALA A 16 11.46 5.60 6.76
C ALA A 16 11.18 5.28 8.24
N PRO A 17 12.19 4.94 9.06
CA PRO A 17 11.98 4.53 10.46
C PRO A 17 11.25 5.55 11.34
N GLY A 18 11.29 6.84 10.99
CA GLY A 18 10.55 7.90 11.69
C GLY A 18 9.07 7.90 11.34
N GLU A 19 8.74 7.70 10.06
CA GLU A 19 7.37 7.65 9.56
C GLU A 19 6.66 6.39 10.02
N ASP A 20 7.34 5.24 9.98
CA ASP A 20 6.83 3.97 10.49
C ASP A 20 6.36 4.09 11.95
N ARG A 21 7.23 4.62 12.82
CA ARG A 21 6.90 4.87 14.24
C ARG A 21 5.73 5.84 14.40
N ALA A 22 5.64 6.87 13.55
CA ALA A 22 4.54 7.84 13.58
C ALA A 22 3.21 7.20 13.19
N VAL A 23 3.20 6.37 12.12
CA VAL A 23 2.02 5.62 11.68
C VAL A 23 1.59 4.62 12.75
N ALA A 24 2.51 3.82 13.29
CA ALA A 24 2.22 2.88 14.37
C ALA A 24 1.64 3.58 15.61
N ALA A 25 2.18 4.75 15.98
CA ALA A 25 1.67 5.56 17.10
C ALA A 25 0.26 6.10 16.84
N HIS A 26 -0.03 6.53 15.62
CA HIS A 26 -1.36 7.01 15.22
C HIS A 26 -2.39 5.88 15.21
N LEU A 27 -2.03 4.72 14.65
CA LEU A 27 -2.91 3.55 14.58
C LEU A 27 -3.37 3.14 15.97
N ARG A 28 -2.54 3.23 17.02
CA ARG A 28 -2.98 2.93 18.40
C ARG A 28 -4.17 3.79 18.86
N ARG A 29 -4.31 5.02 18.37
CA ARG A 29 -5.26 6.02 18.90
C ARG A 29 -6.42 6.36 17.96
N CYS A 30 -6.36 5.99 16.68
CA CYS A 30 -7.37 6.36 15.68
C CYS A 30 -8.07 5.15 15.08
N ALA A 31 -9.31 4.88 15.53
CA ALA A 31 -10.11 3.77 15.00
C ALA A 31 -10.38 3.87 13.48
N PRO A 32 -10.71 5.04 12.90
CA PRO A 32 -10.88 5.17 11.45
C PRO A 32 -9.64 4.78 10.64
N CYS A 33 -8.44 5.16 11.10
CA CYS A 33 -7.20 4.77 10.41
C CYS A 33 -6.86 3.29 10.63
N ARG A 34 -7.25 2.70 11.76
CA ARG A 34 -7.12 1.25 11.99
C ARG A 34 -8.03 0.46 11.05
N ALA A 35 -9.25 0.90 10.82
CA ALA A 35 -10.16 0.28 9.85
C ALA A 35 -9.56 0.33 8.45
N ALA A 36 -9.07 1.50 8.02
CA ALA A 36 -8.37 1.64 6.74
C ALA A 36 -7.10 0.78 6.63
N TYR A 37 -6.36 0.59 7.73
CA TYR A 37 -5.21 -0.32 7.76
C TYR A 37 -5.63 -1.77 7.50
N LEU A 38 -6.74 -2.23 8.10
CA LEU A 38 -7.25 -3.59 7.90
C LEU A 38 -7.68 -3.83 6.45
N GLU A 39 -8.16 -2.81 5.75
CA GLU A 39 -8.52 -2.90 4.31
C GLU A 39 -7.30 -3.23 3.42
N VAL A 40 -6.08 -2.86 3.84
CA VAL A 40 -4.85 -3.02 3.03
C VAL A 40 -3.83 -3.99 3.63
N ALA A 41 -4.04 -4.48 4.85
CA ALA A 41 -3.07 -5.30 5.59
C ALA A 41 -2.77 -6.65 4.91
N GLU A 42 -3.69 -7.17 4.10
CA GLU A 42 -3.51 -8.44 3.37
C GLU A 42 -2.73 -8.28 2.05
N ALA A 43 -2.54 -7.04 1.58
CA ALA A 43 -1.89 -6.77 0.29
C ALA A 43 -0.49 -7.42 0.17
N PRO A 44 0.40 -7.38 1.18
CA PRO A 44 1.71 -8.03 1.08
C PRO A 44 1.62 -9.54 0.85
N SER A 45 0.67 -10.23 1.47
CA SER A 45 0.47 -11.68 1.29
C SER A 45 0.02 -12.01 -0.12
N LEU A 46 -0.90 -11.20 -0.67
CA LEU A 46 -1.38 -11.37 -2.05
C LEU A 46 -0.27 -11.09 -3.06
N LEU A 47 0.53 -10.04 -2.82
CA LEU A 47 1.68 -9.71 -3.67
C LEU A 47 2.77 -10.78 -3.63
N ALA A 48 2.94 -11.49 -2.50
CA ALA A 48 3.90 -12.60 -2.38
C ALA A 48 3.54 -13.82 -3.24
N LEU A 49 2.31 -13.89 -3.79
CA LEU A 49 1.92 -14.91 -4.76
C LEU A 49 2.43 -14.61 -6.18
N LEU A 50 2.85 -13.37 -6.43
CA LEU A 50 3.35 -12.93 -7.71
C LEU A 50 4.88 -13.00 -7.74
N THR A 51 5.40 -13.25 -8.92
CA THR A 51 6.82 -13.16 -9.26
C THR A 51 7.06 -11.95 -10.14
N GLU A 52 8.31 -11.53 -10.28
CA GLU A 52 8.67 -10.45 -11.22
C GLU A 52 8.30 -10.79 -12.67
N ALA A 53 8.27 -12.08 -13.03
CA ALA A 53 7.84 -12.52 -14.35
C ALA A 53 6.35 -12.24 -14.62
N ASP A 54 5.51 -12.28 -13.58
CA ASP A 54 4.08 -11.96 -13.69
C ASP A 54 3.83 -10.45 -13.93
N LEU A 55 4.84 -9.61 -13.71
CA LEU A 55 4.82 -8.17 -13.96
C LEU A 55 5.39 -7.77 -15.32
N ALA A 56 5.85 -8.74 -16.12
CA ALA A 56 6.36 -8.47 -17.45
C ALA A 56 5.27 -7.82 -18.33
N PRO A 57 5.61 -6.81 -19.14
CA PRO A 57 4.63 -6.16 -20.03
C PRO A 57 3.97 -7.21 -20.93
N THR A 58 2.65 -7.32 -20.85
CA THR A 58 1.86 -8.09 -21.81
C THR A 58 1.49 -7.19 -22.98
N GLU A 59 1.41 -7.76 -24.20
CA GLU A 59 0.99 -7.00 -25.39
C GLU A 59 -0.47 -6.50 -25.28
N GLU A 60 -1.23 -7.01 -24.32
CA GLU A 60 -2.56 -6.55 -23.90
C GLU A 60 -2.48 -5.67 -22.64
N SER A 61 -1.69 -4.59 -22.70
CA SER A 61 -1.88 -3.47 -21.79
C SER A 61 -2.35 -2.28 -22.62
N PRO A 62 -3.67 -2.08 -22.82
CA PRO A 62 -4.14 -0.80 -23.30
C PRO A 62 -3.68 0.24 -22.28
N SER A 63 -2.67 1.01 -22.68
CA SER A 63 -2.26 2.22 -21.98
C SER A 63 -3.50 3.07 -21.72
N GLY A 64 -3.56 3.74 -20.57
CA GLY A 64 -4.66 4.63 -20.21
C GLY A 64 -5.01 5.66 -21.30
N PRO A 65 -6.16 6.34 -21.15
CA PRO A 65 -6.85 7.01 -22.26
C PRO A 65 -5.91 7.94 -23.01
N ASP A 66 -5.91 7.80 -24.34
CA ASP A 66 -5.29 8.74 -25.27
C ASP A 66 -5.67 10.17 -24.84
N ALA A 67 -4.70 10.90 -24.29
CA ALA A 67 -4.82 12.32 -24.05
C ALA A 67 -4.55 13.03 -25.37
N GLU A 68 -5.59 13.71 -25.86
CA GLU A 68 -5.60 14.68 -26.96
C GLU A 68 -4.38 15.60 -27.02
#